data_AF-A0A1I7HAP8-F1
#
_entry.id   AF-A0A1I7HAP8-F1
#
_cell.length_a   1.000
_cell.length_b   1.000
_cell.length_c   1.000
_cell.angle_alpha   90.00
_cell.angle_beta   90.00
_cell.angle_gamma   90.00
#
_symmetry.space_group_name_H-M   'P 1'
#
loop_
_entity.id
_entity.type
_entity.pdbx_description
1 polymer ?
#
loop_
_entity_poly.entity_id
_entity_poly.type
_entity_poly.pdbx_seq_one_letter_code
_entity_poly.pdbx_strand_id
1 'polypeptide(L)'
;MGEDSLKEIAEQLKRIADCLEVMTAVPKFEPDPEQVKELEEILKREPITVVESTKLLHQDIIDAWNKELVPLGIPKIMNICGKRSTLVTARIKQYGKEAFFKCIEEVKQSSFLQGKTSRPWTNFNFDWLICPNNFPKVLEGNYNDNRKNNASQVPVYGGSLPESWLGN
;
A
#
# COMPACT_ATOMS: atom_id res chain seq x y z
N MET A 1 -28.00 -28.44 26.80
CA MET A 1 -27.58 -27.03 26.63
C MET A 1 -26.53 -26.96 25.53
N GLY A 2 -26.90 -27.09 24.26
CA GLY A 2 -25.90 -27.17 23.18
C GLY A 2 -26.41 -26.69 21.83
N GLU A 3 -27.67 -26.95 21.49
CA GLU A 3 -28.23 -26.50 20.21
C GLU A 3 -28.67 -25.04 20.21
N ASP A 4 -29.24 -24.54 21.30
CA ASP A 4 -29.71 -23.14 21.35
C ASP A 4 -28.56 -22.14 21.32
N SER A 5 -27.42 -22.49 21.92
CA SER A 5 -26.19 -21.67 21.84
C SER A 5 -25.58 -21.67 20.44
N LEU A 6 -25.70 -22.77 19.68
CA LEU A 6 -25.25 -22.82 18.29
C LEU A 6 -26.15 -22.01 17.36
N LYS A 7 -27.47 -22.03 17.59
CA LYS A 7 -28.42 -21.17 16.87
C LYS A 7 -28.18 -19.70 17.16
N GLU A 8 -27.91 -19.35 18.41
CA GLU A 8 -27.57 -17.98 18.81
C GLU A 8 -26.25 -17.50 18.18
N ILE A 9 -25.22 -18.36 18.13
CA ILE A 9 -23.95 -18.04 17.45
C ILE A 9 -24.17 -17.89 15.93
N ALA A 10 -24.97 -18.76 15.30
CA ALA A 10 -25.27 -18.66 13.87
C ALA A 10 -26.06 -17.39 13.53
N GLU A 11 -27.01 -17.00 14.38
CA GLU A 11 -27.79 -15.78 14.24
C GLU A 11 -26.91 -14.53 14.44
N GLN A 12 -25.97 -14.57 15.38
CA GLN A 12 -24.99 -13.50 15.57
C GLN A 12 -24.02 -13.39 14.37
N LEU A 13 -23.56 -14.52 13.81
CA LEU A 13 -22.71 -14.53 12.61
C LEU A 13 -23.46 -13.99 11.38
N LYS A 14 -24.75 -14.29 11.25
CA LYS A 14 -25.58 -13.78 10.17
C LYS A 14 -25.77 -12.26 10.26
N ARG A 15 -26.01 -11.73 11.46
CA ARG A 15 -26.10 -10.27 11.70
C ARG A 15 -24.78 -9.54 11.42
N ILE A 16 -23.65 -10.16 11.74
CA ILE A 16 -22.32 -9.62 11.43
C ILE A 16 -22.08 -9.61 9.92
N ALA A 17 -22.49 -10.66 9.20
CA ALA A 17 -22.38 -10.73 7.74
C ALA A 17 -23.27 -9.67 7.04
N ASP A 18 -24.52 -9.52 7.48
CA ASP A 18 -25.44 -8.52 6.93
C ASP A 18 -24.94 -7.09 7.20
N CYS A 19 -24.33 -6.83 8.36
CA CYS A 19 -23.67 -5.56 8.65
C CYS A 19 -22.42 -5.30 7.78
N LEU A 20 -21.68 -6.35 7.41
CA LEU A 20 -20.51 -6.22 6.54
C LEU A 20 -20.91 -5.92 5.09
N GLU A 21 -22.03 -6.48 4.63
CA GLU A 21 -22.55 -6.23 3.28
C GLU A 21 -23.05 -4.78 3.09
N VAL A 22 -23.54 -4.12 4.13
CA VAL A 22 -23.95 -2.70 4.08
C VAL A 22 -22.76 -1.75 4.02
N MET A 23 -21.55 -2.17 4.43
CA MET A 23 -20.36 -1.33 4.47
C MET A 23 -19.54 -1.33 3.17
N THR A 24 -19.80 -2.27 2.24
CA THR A 24 -19.14 -2.32 0.93
C THR A 24 -20.17 -2.21 -0.18
N ALA A 25 -20.61 -0.98 -0.46
CA ALA A 25 -21.30 -0.66 -1.70
C ALA A 25 -20.32 -0.74 -2.89
N VAL A 26 -19.88 -1.97 -3.21
CA VAL A 26 -19.32 -2.31 -4.51
C VAL A 26 -20.53 -2.72 -5.36
N PRO A 27 -20.74 -2.12 -6.54
CA PRO A 27 -21.82 -2.56 -7.41
C PRO A 27 -21.60 -4.04 -7.72
N LYS A 28 -22.63 -4.88 -7.50
CA LYS A 28 -22.65 -6.25 -8.01
C LYS A 28 -22.58 -6.16 -9.54
N PHE A 29 -21.36 -6.22 -10.08
CA PHE A 29 -21.14 -6.56 -11.47
C PHE A 29 -21.54 -8.03 -11.58
N GLU A 30 -22.77 -8.28 -12.00
CA GLU A 30 -23.19 -9.59 -12.46
C GLU A 30 -22.71 -9.67 -13.92
N PRO A 31 -21.57 -10.33 -14.19
CA PRO A 31 -21.07 -10.46 -15.56
C PRO A 31 -22.11 -11.17 -16.41
N ASP A 32 -22.32 -10.67 -17.63
CA ASP A 32 -23.16 -11.29 -18.63
C ASP A 32 -22.80 -12.79 -18.77
N PRO A 33 -23.78 -13.72 -18.76
CA PRO A 33 -23.53 -15.14 -18.96
C PRO A 33 -22.64 -15.48 -20.16
N GLU A 34 -22.67 -14.68 -21.23
CA GLU A 34 -21.75 -14.85 -22.36
C GLU A 34 -20.30 -14.50 -22.02
N GLN A 35 -20.06 -13.46 -21.20
CA GLN A 35 -18.74 -13.08 -20.72
C GLN A 35 -18.17 -14.12 -19.75
N VAL A 36 -19.02 -14.70 -18.89
CA VAL A 36 -18.62 -15.80 -17.98
C VAL A 36 -18.23 -17.03 -18.80
N LYS A 37 -19.02 -17.37 -19.82
CA LYS A 37 -18.74 -18.50 -20.69
C LYS A 37 -17.46 -18.30 -21.50
N GLU A 38 -17.19 -17.09 -21.99
CA GLU A 38 -15.94 -16.73 -22.65
C GLU A 38 -14.74 -16.85 -21.71
N LEU A 39 -14.87 -16.37 -20.46
CA LEU A 39 -13.84 -16.51 -19.42
C LEU A 39 -13.59 -17.98 -19.02
N GLU A 40 -14.64 -18.79 -18.90
CA GLU A 40 -14.53 -20.23 -18.64
C GLU A 40 -13.86 -20.98 -19.79
N GLU A 41 -14.12 -20.57 -21.03
CA GLU A 41 -13.53 -21.18 -22.22
C GLU A 41 -12.07 -20.76 -22.42
N ILE A 42 -11.72 -19.51 -22.05
CA ILE A 42 -10.33 -19.05 -21.93
C ILE A 42 -9.59 -19.86 -20.86
N LEU A 43 -10.21 -20.11 -19.70
CA LEU A 43 -9.60 -20.90 -18.61
C LEU A 43 -9.38 -22.37 -18.99
N LYS A 44 -10.20 -22.91 -19.90
CA LYS A 44 -10.08 -24.30 -20.41
C LYS A 44 -9.01 -24.48 -21.48
N ARG A 45 -8.53 -23.41 -22.12
CA ARG A 45 -7.66 -23.50 -23.31
C ARG A 45 -6.19 -23.75 -22.99
N GLU A 46 -5.72 -23.39 -21.80
CA GLU A 46 -4.47 -23.85 -21.15
C GLU A 46 -4.37 -23.08 -19.82
N PRO A 47 -3.83 -23.66 -18.73
CA PRO A 47 -3.70 -22.91 -17.49
C PRO A 47 -2.75 -21.75 -17.73
N ILE A 48 -3.23 -20.51 -17.68
CA ILE A 48 -2.39 -19.36 -17.36
C ILE A 48 -1.88 -19.67 -15.96
N THR A 49 -0.76 -20.37 -15.89
CA THR A 49 -0.21 -20.83 -14.62
C THR A 49 0.00 -19.57 -13.76
N VAL A 50 -0.32 -19.64 -12.48
CA VAL A 50 -0.22 -18.53 -11.51
C VAL A 50 1.14 -17.79 -11.59
N VAL A 51 2.16 -18.44 -12.15
CA VAL A 51 3.49 -17.92 -12.50
C VAL A 51 3.46 -16.80 -13.55
N GLU A 52 2.67 -16.93 -14.62
CA GLU A 52 2.59 -15.92 -15.69
C GLU A 52 1.89 -14.65 -15.19
N SER A 53 0.81 -14.80 -14.42
CA SER A 53 0.09 -13.69 -13.79
C SER A 53 0.95 -12.94 -12.77
N THR A 54 1.79 -13.63 -11.99
CA THR A 54 2.71 -12.97 -11.04
C THR A 54 3.85 -12.25 -11.74
N LYS A 55 4.31 -12.77 -12.88
CA LYS A 55 5.31 -12.13 -13.74
C LYS A 55 4.77 -10.85 -14.39
N LEU A 56 3.55 -10.87 -14.92
CA LEU A 56 2.86 -9.68 -15.44
C LEU A 56 2.64 -8.63 -14.33
N LEU A 57 2.23 -9.07 -13.15
CA LEU A 57 2.06 -8.20 -11.96
C LEU A 57 3.34 -7.45 -11.58
N HIS A 58 4.48 -8.14 -11.60
CA HIS A 58 5.78 -7.51 -11.32
C HIS A 58 6.18 -6.52 -12.41
N GLN A 59 5.87 -6.82 -13.67
CA GLN A 59 6.24 -5.97 -14.80
C GLN A 59 5.57 -4.59 -14.69
N ASP A 60 4.28 -4.54 -14.35
CA ASP A 60 3.57 -3.26 -14.19
C ASP A 60 4.18 -2.38 -13.09
N ILE A 61 4.64 -2.99 -11.99
CA ILE A 61 5.32 -2.26 -10.90
C ILE A 61 6.68 -1.73 -11.37
N ILE A 62 7.43 -2.54 -12.11
CA ILE A 62 8.74 -2.17 -12.67
C ILE A 62 8.58 -1.00 -13.64
N ASP A 63 7.61 -1.09 -14.54
CA ASP A 63 7.38 -0.09 -15.58
C ASP A 63 6.93 1.24 -14.98
N ALA A 64 5.97 1.22 -14.04
CA ALA A 64 5.55 2.43 -13.34
C ALA A 64 6.69 3.06 -12.53
N TRP A 65 7.45 2.27 -11.79
CA TRP A 65 8.61 2.77 -11.05
C TRP A 65 9.64 3.42 -11.97
N ASN A 66 10.02 2.73 -13.04
CA ASN A 66 11.04 3.19 -13.96
C ASN A 66 10.60 4.43 -14.73
N LYS A 67 9.32 4.50 -15.13
CA LYS A 67 8.75 5.64 -15.83
C LYS A 67 8.71 6.89 -14.96
N GLU A 68 8.26 6.76 -13.72
CA GLU A 68 7.94 7.91 -12.87
C GLU A 68 9.12 8.37 -12.00
N LEU A 69 9.96 7.45 -11.52
CA LEU A 69 10.97 7.77 -10.49
C LEU A 69 12.40 7.89 -11.04
N VAL A 70 12.74 7.22 -12.14
CA VAL A 70 14.08 7.34 -12.75
C VAL A 70 14.39 8.76 -13.23
N PRO A 71 13.45 9.52 -13.84
CA PRO A 71 13.66 10.93 -14.16
C PRO A 71 13.95 11.81 -12.94
N LEU A 72 13.59 11.36 -11.73
CA LEU A 72 13.84 12.04 -10.46
C LEU A 72 15.19 11.66 -9.83
N GLY A 73 16.01 10.86 -10.51
CA GLY A 73 17.32 10.41 -10.03
C GLY A 73 17.27 9.15 -9.14
N ILE A 74 16.11 8.49 -9.05
CA ILE A 74 15.95 7.26 -8.26
C ILE A 74 16.42 6.05 -9.08
N PRO A 75 17.15 5.08 -8.49
CA PRO A 75 17.64 3.91 -9.22
C PRO A 75 16.53 3.09 -9.88
N LYS A 76 16.75 2.70 -11.14
CA LYS A 76 15.83 1.85 -11.91
C LYS A 76 15.77 0.42 -11.38
N ILE A 77 14.64 -0.24 -11.58
CA ILE A 77 14.45 -1.67 -11.33
C ILE A 77 14.65 -2.42 -12.64
N MET A 78 15.55 -3.39 -12.65
CA MET A 78 15.76 -4.27 -13.81
C MET A 78 14.88 -5.52 -13.76
N ASN A 79 14.68 -6.07 -12.56
CA ASN A 79 13.88 -7.28 -12.34
C ASN A 79 13.46 -7.39 -10.86
N ILE A 80 12.35 -8.09 -10.62
CA ILE A 80 11.86 -8.51 -9.31
C ILE A 80 11.99 -10.03 -9.23
N CYS A 81 13.05 -10.51 -8.58
CA CYS A 81 13.33 -11.95 -8.40
C CYS A 81 13.86 -12.26 -6.99
N GLY A 82 13.86 -13.54 -6.61
CA GLY A 82 14.36 -14.01 -5.32
C GLY A 82 13.71 -13.30 -4.13
N LYS A 83 14.53 -12.73 -3.23
CA LYS A 83 14.07 -12.03 -2.03
C LYS A 83 13.12 -10.86 -2.34
N ARG A 84 13.35 -10.13 -3.44
CA ARG A 84 12.47 -9.01 -3.85
C ARG A 84 11.07 -9.52 -4.18
N SER A 85 10.97 -10.63 -4.91
CA SER A 85 9.69 -11.23 -5.28
C SER A 85 8.88 -11.61 -4.04
N THR A 86 9.51 -12.22 -3.03
CA THR A 86 8.83 -12.59 -1.77
C THR A 86 8.30 -11.37 -1.04
N LEU A 87 9.10 -10.31 -0.93
CA LEU A 87 8.69 -9.07 -0.26
C LEU A 87 7.58 -8.35 -1.01
N VAL A 88 7.71 -8.22 -2.33
CA VAL A 88 6.69 -7.59 -3.19
C VAL A 88 5.37 -8.35 -3.10
N THR A 89 5.41 -9.68 -3.24
CA THR A 89 4.22 -10.54 -3.10
C THR A 89 3.58 -10.36 -1.72
N ALA A 90 4.38 -10.25 -0.65
CA ALA A 90 3.86 -10.00 0.69
C ALA A 90 3.16 -8.64 0.81
N ARG A 91 3.68 -7.58 0.16
CA ARG A 91 3.01 -6.27 0.15
C ARG A 91 1.75 -6.26 -0.70
N ILE A 92 1.76 -6.92 -1.85
CA ILE A 92 0.56 -7.08 -2.70
C ILE A 92 -0.54 -7.80 -1.92
N LYS A 93 -0.20 -8.85 -1.16
CA LYS A 93 -1.17 -9.57 -0.31
C LYS A 93 -1.73 -8.71 0.83
N GLN A 94 -0.95 -7.76 1.37
CA GLN A 94 -1.37 -6.94 2.50
C GLN A 94 -2.16 -5.69 2.11
N TYR A 95 -1.74 -5.01 1.03
CA TYR A 95 -2.25 -3.69 0.66
C TYR A 95 -2.84 -3.64 -0.74
N GLY A 96 -2.78 -4.74 -1.50
CA GLY A 96 -3.11 -4.76 -2.92
C GLY A 96 -1.99 -4.23 -3.81
N LYS A 97 -2.14 -4.44 -5.11
CA LYS A 97 -1.20 -3.95 -6.13
C LYS A 97 -1.22 -2.42 -6.21
N GLU A 98 -2.40 -1.82 -6.10
CA GLU A 98 -2.61 -0.38 -6.23
C GLU A 98 -1.81 0.45 -5.24
N ALA A 99 -1.51 -0.12 -4.06
CA ALA A 99 -0.66 0.51 -3.06
C ALA A 99 0.76 0.84 -3.58
N PHE A 100 1.30 0.06 -4.53
CA PHE A 100 2.59 0.40 -5.14
C PHE A 100 2.52 1.66 -5.99
N PHE A 101 1.45 1.83 -6.77
CA PHE A 101 1.25 3.05 -7.57
C PHE A 101 1.02 4.26 -6.66
N LYS A 102 0.26 4.08 -5.57
CA LYS A 102 0.10 5.13 -4.56
C LYS A 102 1.44 5.51 -3.90
N CYS A 103 2.26 4.53 -3.52
CA CYS A 103 3.60 4.79 -2.98
C CYS A 103 4.48 5.59 -3.95
N ILE A 104 4.39 5.31 -5.26
CA ILE A 104 5.13 6.06 -6.29
C ILE A 104 4.68 7.54 -6.29
N GLU A 105 3.38 7.80 -6.21
CA GLU A 105 2.85 9.16 -6.11
C GLU A 105 3.27 9.87 -4.82
N GLU A 106 3.29 9.18 -3.67
CA GLU A 106 3.79 9.76 -2.41
C GLU A 106 5.28 10.11 -2.48
N VAL A 107 6.10 9.31 -3.17
CA VAL A 107 7.52 9.61 -3.41
C VAL A 107 7.67 10.87 -4.26
N LYS A 108 6.84 11.05 -5.29
CA LYS A 108 6.81 12.26 -6.13
C LYS A 108 6.48 13.53 -5.34
N GLN A 109 5.73 13.40 -4.25
CA GLN A 109 5.37 14.50 -3.35
C GLN A 109 6.36 14.71 -2.18
N SER A 110 7.47 13.96 -2.15
CA SER A 110 8.47 14.05 -1.09
C SER A 110 9.82 14.54 -1.61
N SER A 111 10.18 15.78 -1.26
CA SER A 111 11.52 16.32 -1.52
C SER A 111 12.60 15.55 -0.77
N PHE A 112 12.27 14.97 0.40
CA PHE A 112 13.20 14.17 1.20
C PHE A 112 13.53 12.83 0.53
N LEU A 113 12.52 12.07 0.08
CA LEU A 113 12.76 10.77 -0.57
C LEU A 113 13.46 10.94 -1.93
N GLN A 114 13.27 12.09 -2.59
CA GLN A 114 13.98 12.46 -3.82
C GLN A 114 15.40 13.00 -3.57
N GLY A 115 15.83 13.15 -2.30
CA GLY A 115 17.14 13.70 -1.97
C GLY A 115 17.30 15.19 -2.33
N LYS A 116 16.22 15.93 -2.57
CA LYS A 116 16.21 17.36 -2.93
C LYS A 116 16.32 18.29 -1.71
N THR A 117 16.92 17.81 -0.63
CA THR A 117 17.10 18.55 0.64
C THR A 117 18.53 19.06 0.80
N SER A 118 18.74 20.07 1.65
CA SER A 118 20.08 20.65 1.93
C SER A 118 21.10 19.63 2.40
N ARG A 119 20.63 18.55 3.04
CA ARG A 119 21.38 17.31 3.26
C ARG A 119 20.69 16.21 2.45
N PRO A 120 21.19 15.89 1.24
CA PRO A 120 20.51 14.94 0.36
C PRO A 120 20.59 13.53 0.96
N TRP A 121 19.44 12.90 1.16
CA TRP A 121 19.39 11.47 1.46
C TRP A 121 19.23 10.71 0.15
N THR A 122 20.29 10.02 -0.29
CA THR A 122 20.36 9.34 -1.60
C THR A 122 20.12 7.84 -1.53
N ASN A 123 19.89 7.30 -0.32
CA ASN A 123 19.75 5.85 -0.12
C ASN A 123 18.32 5.34 -0.33
N PHE A 124 17.41 6.19 -0.79
CA PHE A 124 16.09 5.74 -1.22
C PHE A 124 16.21 4.85 -2.47
N ASN A 125 15.78 3.60 -2.36
CA ASN A 125 15.73 2.66 -3.46
C ASN A 125 14.56 1.68 -3.26
N PHE A 126 14.32 0.85 -4.27
CA PHE A 126 13.20 -0.11 -4.25
C PHE A 126 13.30 -1.12 -3.10
N ASP A 127 14.50 -1.61 -2.80
CA ASP A 127 14.72 -2.58 -1.71
C ASP A 127 14.36 -2.00 -0.34
N TRP A 128 14.70 -0.73 -0.13
CA TRP A 128 14.32 -0.02 1.08
C TRP A 128 12.81 0.13 1.18
N LEU A 129 12.12 0.45 0.08
CA LEU A 129 10.66 0.65 0.07
C LEU A 129 9.91 -0.63 0.43
N ILE A 130 10.26 -1.78 -0.16
CA ILE A 130 9.50 -3.03 -0.02
C ILE A 130 9.66 -3.70 1.36
N CYS A 131 10.56 -3.18 2.20
CA CYS A 131 10.68 -3.60 3.59
C CYS A 131 9.37 -3.36 4.36
N PRO A 132 8.95 -4.31 5.22
CA PRO A 132 7.68 -4.23 5.96
C PRO A 132 7.53 -2.95 6.79
N ASN A 133 8.61 -2.43 7.35
CA ASN A 133 8.58 -1.26 8.22
C ASN A 133 8.56 0.07 7.45
N ASN A 134 8.93 0.07 6.17
CA ASN A 134 9.10 1.28 5.37
C ASN A 134 7.93 1.50 4.42
N PHE A 135 7.42 0.42 3.81
CA PHE A 135 6.29 0.46 2.91
C PHE A 135 5.07 1.23 3.46
N PRO A 136 4.56 0.91 4.67
CA PRO A 136 3.41 1.65 5.22
C PRO A 136 3.74 3.12 5.47
N LYS A 137 4.96 3.47 5.88
CA LYS A 137 5.34 4.87 6.12
C LYS A 137 5.28 5.71 4.85
N VAL A 138 5.67 5.14 3.72
CA VAL A 138 5.59 5.81 2.42
C VAL A 138 4.13 5.84 1.94
N LEU A 139 3.39 4.73 2.06
CA LEU A 139 1.99 4.62 1.67
C LEU A 139 1.08 5.60 2.43
N GLU A 140 1.39 5.81 3.71
CA GLU A 140 0.72 6.78 4.57
C GLU A 140 1.20 8.21 4.30
N GLY A 141 2.21 8.43 3.45
CA GLY A 141 2.69 9.78 3.16
C GLY A 141 3.41 10.45 4.34
N ASN A 142 4.09 9.68 5.20
CA ASN A 142 4.86 10.23 6.33
C ASN A 142 6.03 11.11 5.89
N TYR A 143 6.41 11.02 4.61
CA TYR A 143 7.48 11.80 3.99
C TYR A 143 6.95 12.92 3.08
N ASN A 144 5.63 13.08 2.96
CA ASN A 144 5.01 14.11 2.13
C ASN A 144 5.29 15.49 2.70
N ASP A 145 5.74 16.43 1.86
CA ASP A 145 6.10 17.77 2.30
C ASP A 145 4.88 18.55 2.82
N ASN A 146 3.68 18.24 2.33
CA ASN A 146 2.44 18.89 2.74
C ASN A 146 2.03 18.58 4.18
N ARG A 147 2.48 17.45 4.77
CA ARG A 147 2.21 17.16 6.18
C ARG A 147 3.04 18.03 7.13
N LYS A 148 4.27 18.39 6.75
CA LYS A 148 5.16 19.18 7.60
C LYS A 148 4.66 20.61 7.82
N ASN A 149 3.96 21.17 6.82
CA ASN A 149 3.37 22.50 6.92
C ASN A 149 2.26 22.61 7.99
N ASN A 150 1.64 21.48 8.39
CA ASN A 150 0.63 21.45 9.44
C ASN A 150 1.20 21.27 10.86
N ALA A 151 2.45 20.83 11.00
CA ALA A 151 3.13 20.72 12.29
C ALA A 151 3.77 22.06 12.75
N SER A 152 3.74 23.08 11.90
CA SER A 152 4.23 24.43 12.21
C SER A 152 3.25 25.28 13.04
N GLN A 153 2.08 24.75 13.41
CA GLN A 153 1.28 25.30 14.50
C GLN A 153 1.70 24.69 15.84
N VAL A 154 2.97 24.88 16.19
CA VAL A 154 3.36 24.84 17.60
C VAL A 154 2.77 26.11 18.21
N PRO A 155 1.95 26.04 19.28
CA PRO A 155 1.59 27.24 20.01
C PRO A 155 2.90 27.89 20.47
N VAL A 156 3.15 29.11 20.05
CA VAL A 156 4.24 29.93 20.58
C VAL A 156 3.92 30.13 22.05
N TYR A 157 4.47 29.28 22.94
CA TYR A 157 4.51 29.58 24.36
C TYR A 157 5.58 30.66 24.57
N GLY A 158 5.20 31.88 24.20
CA GLY A 158 5.88 33.11 24.61
C GLY A 158 5.58 33.33 26.09
N GLY A 159 6.35 32.69 26.96
CA GLY A 159 6.27 32.86 28.40
C GLY A 159 7.46 32.17 29.05
N SER A 160 8.21 32.90 29.87
CA SER A 160 9.40 32.43 30.58
C SER A 160 9.19 31.05 31.23
N LEU A 161 10.21 30.18 31.11
CA LEU A 161 10.18 28.86 31.73
C LEU A 161 9.93 28.96 33.26
N PRO A 162 9.13 28.06 33.85
CA PRO A 162 8.92 28.04 35.29
C PRO A 162 10.24 27.77 36.03
N GLU A 163 10.53 28.56 37.06
CA GLU A 163 11.75 28.43 37.89
C GLU A 163 11.94 27.03 38.51
N SER A 164 10.86 26.23 38.61
CA SER A 164 10.92 24.84 39.09
C SER A 164 11.73 23.89 38.18
N TRP A 165 12.15 24.34 36.99
CA TRP A 165 12.98 23.58 36.05
C TRP A 165 14.45 24.02 36.00
N LEU A 166 14.79 25.10 36.71
CA LEU A 166 16.19 25.47 36.94
C LEU A 166 16.63 24.76 38.21
N GLY A 167 17.22 23.58 38.03
CA GLY A 167 17.73 22.76 39.12
C GLY A 167 18.70 23.52 40.02
N ASN A 168 18.59 23.24 41.31
CA ASN A 168 19.43 23.77 42.39
C ASN A 168 20.88 23.26 42.31
#